data_AF-X0PC69-F1
#
_entry.id   AF-X0PC69-F1
#
_cell.length_a   1.000
_cell.length_b   1.000
_cell.length_c   1.000
_cell.angle_alpha   90.00
_cell.angle_beta   90.00
_cell.angle_gamma   90.00
#
_symmetry.space_group_name_H-M   'P 1'
#
loop_
_entity.id
_entity.type
_entity.pdbx_description
1 polymer ?
#
loop_
_entity_poly.entity_id
_entity_poly.type
_entity_poly.pdbx_seq_one_letter_code
_entity_poly.pdbx_strand_id
1 'polypeptide(L)'
;MRLKELAVGVAATAMLGAGFVSGAQQVSAAAWHKGSPKLFIGTWKSDGYPLYKFTANKITVYGKGGGTSKAMYKYLGHKKYTVKYKVQGYHYKETFTYVDSHKLKGHGFNLTR
;
A
#
# COMPACT_ATOMS: atom_id res chain seq x y z
N MET A 1 -38.52 47.30 -13.64
CA MET A 1 -38.94 46.54 -12.45
C MET A 1 -39.71 45.30 -12.93
N ARG A 2 -39.18 44.09 -12.73
CA ARG A 2 -39.73 42.98 -11.88
C ARG A 2 -41.09 42.45 -12.39
N LEU A 3 -41.28 41.20 -12.85
CA LEU A 3 -41.08 39.82 -12.31
C LEU A 3 -41.03 38.86 -13.53
N LYS A 4 -40.03 38.01 -13.79
CA LYS A 4 -39.83 36.59 -13.36
C LYS A 4 -41.10 35.72 -13.23
N GLU A 5 -41.14 34.62 -14.02
CA GLU A 5 -41.46 33.21 -13.66
C GLU A 5 -41.97 32.44 -14.90
N LEU A 6 -41.17 31.62 -15.60
CA LEU A 6 -40.88 30.19 -15.38
C LEU A 6 -42.14 29.32 -15.19
N ALA A 7 -42.72 28.88 -16.32
CA ALA A 7 -43.77 27.87 -16.34
C ALA A 7 -43.16 26.45 -16.31
N VAL A 8 -43.51 25.77 -15.23
CA VAL A 8 -43.06 24.46 -14.78
C VAL A 8 -43.76 23.35 -15.58
N GLY A 9 -42.97 22.52 -16.27
CA GLY A 9 -43.45 21.29 -16.90
C GLY A 9 -43.59 20.17 -15.85
N VAL A 10 -44.80 19.62 -15.76
CA VAL A 10 -45.18 18.51 -14.89
C VAL A 10 -44.75 17.18 -15.51
N ALA A 11 -44.08 16.32 -14.75
CA ALA A 11 -44.17 14.88 -14.93
C ALA A 11 -44.01 14.18 -13.58
N ALA A 12 -45.03 13.37 -13.26
CA ALA A 12 -45.31 12.77 -11.98
C ALA A 12 -44.39 11.59 -11.62
N THR A 13 -44.03 11.57 -10.34
CA THR A 13 -44.00 10.44 -9.40
C THR A 13 -43.84 9.01 -9.95
N ALA A 14 -42.68 8.40 -9.65
CA ALA A 14 -42.62 7.03 -9.18
C ALA A 14 -41.67 6.99 -7.96
N MET A 15 -42.27 6.86 -6.78
CA MET A 15 -41.55 6.56 -5.55
C MET A 15 -41.13 5.08 -5.53
N LEU A 16 -40.17 4.80 -4.65
CA LEU A 16 -39.79 3.50 -4.10
C LEU A 16 -38.68 2.76 -4.83
N GLY A 17 -37.49 2.98 -4.32
CA GLY A 17 -36.34 2.13 -4.56
C GLY A 17 -35.12 2.77 -3.91
N ALA A 18 -35.04 2.70 -2.59
CA ALA A 18 -33.79 2.88 -1.85
C ALA A 18 -32.82 1.75 -2.24
N GLY A 19 -32.35 1.79 -3.49
CA GLY A 19 -31.14 1.12 -3.88
C GLY A 19 -30.03 1.95 -3.28
N PHE A 20 -29.63 1.62 -2.06
CA PHE A 20 -28.23 1.75 -1.71
C PHE A 20 -27.48 1.08 -2.85
N VAL A 21 -26.99 1.86 -3.82
CA VAL A 21 -25.76 1.51 -4.50
C VAL A 21 -24.74 1.51 -3.37
N SER A 22 -24.68 0.38 -2.67
CA SER A 22 -23.44 -0.17 -2.19
C SER A 22 -22.59 -0.25 -3.44
N GLY A 23 -22.00 0.89 -3.82
CA GLY A 23 -20.79 0.93 -4.58
C GLY A 23 -19.88 0.10 -3.72
N ALA A 24 -19.80 -1.20 -4.04
CA ALA A 24 -18.72 -2.03 -3.61
C ALA A 24 -17.52 -1.16 -3.95
N GLN A 25 -16.89 -0.58 -2.92
CA GLN A 25 -15.57 -0.02 -3.09
C GLN A 25 -14.82 -1.20 -3.65
N GLN A 26 -14.61 -1.18 -4.96
CA GLN A 26 -13.79 -2.12 -5.66
C GLN A 26 -12.44 -1.82 -5.05
N VAL A 27 -12.14 -2.51 -3.94
CA VAL A 27 -10.86 -2.47 -3.27
C VAL A 27 -9.96 -3.05 -4.31
N SER A 28 -9.42 -2.17 -5.14
CA SER A 28 -8.46 -2.52 -6.15
C SER A 28 -7.37 -3.24 -5.38
N ALA A 29 -7.31 -4.57 -5.55
CA ALA A 29 -6.26 -5.42 -5.00
C ALA A 29 -4.86 -4.94 -5.46
N ALA A 30 -4.83 -3.94 -6.34
CA ALA A 30 -3.68 -3.28 -6.90
C ALA A 30 -3.33 -1.90 -6.29
N ALA A 31 -3.95 -1.46 -5.19
CA ALA A 31 -3.68 -0.15 -4.59
C ALA A 31 -2.35 -0.09 -3.82
N TRP A 32 -1.71 1.09 -3.83
CA TRP A 32 -0.54 1.36 -3.01
C TRP A 32 -0.95 1.95 -1.66
N HIS A 33 -0.34 1.45 -0.60
CA HIS A 33 -0.53 1.88 0.78
C HIS A 33 0.72 2.60 1.28
N LYS A 34 0.53 3.63 2.12
CA LYS A 34 1.64 4.31 2.79
C LYS A 34 2.21 3.42 3.90
N GLY A 35 3.53 3.45 4.06
CA GLY A 35 4.25 2.73 5.09
C GLY A 35 4.78 1.37 4.65
N SER A 36 4.93 0.46 5.62
CA SER A 36 5.44 -0.90 5.42
C SER A 36 4.37 -1.94 5.77
N PRO A 37 4.39 -3.15 5.17
CA PRO A 37 3.51 -4.22 5.59
C PRO A 37 3.71 -4.55 7.07
N LYS A 38 2.61 -4.70 7.85
CA LYS A 38 2.69 -5.00 9.30
C LYS A 38 3.49 -6.27 9.59
N LEU A 39 3.43 -7.26 8.71
CA LEU A 39 4.16 -8.52 8.83
C LEU A 39 5.68 -8.35 8.68
N PHE A 40 6.14 -7.28 8.04
CA PHE A 40 7.56 -7.06 7.79
C PHE A 40 8.21 -6.22 8.87
N ILE A 41 7.45 -5.64 9.81
CA ILE A 41 7.99 -4.75 10.83
C ILE A 41 9.08 -5.47 11.62
N GLY A 42 10.24 -4.85 11.78
CA GLY A 42 11.41 -5.46 12.42
C GLY A 42 12.68 -5.28 11.61
N THR A 43 13.79 -5.71 12.19
CA THR A 43 15.08 -5.81 11.52
C THR A 43 15.16 -7.15 10.82
N TRP A 44 15.76 -7.19 9.64
CA TRP A 44 15.95 -8.38 8.81
C TRP A 44 17.39 -8.42 8.33
N LYS A 45 17.97 -9.60 8.38
CA LYS A 45 19.39 -9.87 8.23
C LYS A 45 19.63 -10.92 7.15
N SER A 46 20.75 -10.82 6.45
CA SER A 46 21.32 -11.95 5.70
C SER A 46 22.66 -12.27 6.32
N ASP A 47 22.93 -13.56 6.53
CA ASP A 47 24.22 -14.04 7.06
C ASP A 47 24.64 -13.33 8.36
N GLY A 48 23.67 -13.04 9.23
CA GLY A 48 23.88 -12.37 10.52
C GLY A 48 23.96 -10.84 10.45
N TYR A 49 24.10 -10.24 9.28
CA TYR A 49 24.19 -8.79 9.10
C TYR A 49 22.85 -8.15 8.74
N PRO A 50 22.45 -7.04 9.38
CA PRO A 50 21.21 -6.35 9.05
C PRO A 50 21.27 -5.81 7.62
N LEU A 51 20.24 -6.09 6.84
CA LEU A 51 20.05 -5.57 5.48
C LEU A 51 18.87 -4.60 5.42
N TYR A 52 17.78 -4.92 6.11
CA TYR A 52 16.58 -4.09 6.13
C TYR A 52 16.05 -3.91 7.54
N LYS A 53 15.48 -2.75 7.84
CA LYS A 53 14.63 -2.55 9.01
C LYS A 53 13.36 -1.85 8.60
N PHE A 54 12.23 -2.53 8.76
CA PHE A 54 10.93 -1.95 8.50
C PHE A 54 10.32 -1.43 9.80
N THR A 55 9.82 -0.21 9.73
CA THR A 55 8.94 0.41 10.73
C THR A 55 7.61 0.72 10.08
N ALA A 56 6.61 1.13 10.87
CA ALA A 56 5.26 1.38 10.37
C ALA A 56 5.23 2.26 9.10
N ASN A 57 6.09 3.28 9.06
CA ASN A 57 6.08 4.31 8.01
C ASN A 57 7.35 4.35 7.14
N LYS A 58 8.42 3.68 7.57
CA LYS A 58 9.75 3.80 6.94
C LYS A 58 10.41 2.45 6.75
N ILE A 59 11.29 2.39 5.78
CA ILE A 59 12.28 1.33 5.59
C ILE A 59 13.66 1.94 5.76
N THR A 60 14.53 1.23 6.46
CA THR A 60 15.97 1.48 6.51
C THR A 60 16.68 0.36 5.76
N VAL A 61 17.51 0.72 4.80
CA VAL A 61 18.40 -0.21 4.09
C VAL A 61 19.80 0.00 4.64
N TYR A 62 20.45 -1.07 5.05
CA TYR A 62 21.82 -1.07 5.56
C TYR A 62 22.81 -1.47 4.45
N GLY A 63 24.07 -1.07 4.63
CA GLY A 63 25.14 -1.31 3.66
C GLY A 63 25.49 -0.07 2.84
N LYS A 64 26.40 -0.26 1.87
CA LYS A 64 26.83 0.81 0.96
C LYS A 64 25.65 1.25 0.10
N GLY A 65 25.36 2.54 0.08
CA GLY A 65 24.15 3.05 -0.59
C GLY A 65 22.89 3.07 0.28
N GLY A 66 23.00 2.59 1.53
CA GLY A 66 21.91 2.52 2.48
C GLY A 66 21.38 3.87 2.94
N GLY A 67 20.21 3.84 3.58
CA GLY A 67 19.53 5.02 4.07
C GLY A 67 18.16 4.68 4.65
N THR A 68 17.52 5.67 5.27
CA THR A 68 16.16 5.54 5.79
C THR A 68 15.21 6.43 5.00
N SER A 69 14.09 5.87 4.57
CA SER A 69 13.09 6.64 3.83
C SER A 69 11.66 6.22 4.18
N LYS A 70 10.70 7.08 3.83
CA LYS A 70 9.30 6.65 3.80
C LYS A 70 9.16 5.50 2.79
N ALA A 71 8.32 4.54 3.13
CA ALA A 71 8.00 3.42 2.28
C ALA A 71 6.54 3.52 1.80
N MET A 72 6.27 2.88 0.67
CA MET A 72 4.92 2.51 0.26
C MET A 72 4.92 1.04 -0.09
N TYR A 73 3.80 0.36 0.11
CA TYR A 73 3.70 -1.05 -0.24
C TYR A 73 2.42 -1.35 -1.01
N LYS A 74 2.44 -2.45 -1.74
CA LYS A 74 1.29 -3.01 -2.43
C LYS A 74 1.23 -4.51 -2.15
N TYR A 75 0.07 -5.00 -1.75
CA TYR A 75 -0.16 -6.43 -1.58
C TYR A 75 -0.36 -7.09 -2.94
N LEU A 76 0.25 -8.25 -3.16
CA LEU A 76 0.16 -9.02 -4.41
C LEU A 76 -0.54 -10.37 -4.24
N GLY A 77 -1.11 -10.66 -3.07
CA GLY A 77 -1.64 -11.99 -2.76
C GLY A 77 -0.57 -12.91 -2.15
N HIS A 78 -1.00 -14.02 -1.53
CA HIS A 78 -0.12 -15.08 -1.01
C HIS A 78 1.04 -14.56 -0.13
N LYS A 79 0.77 -13.61 0.77
CA LYS A 79 1.78 -12.98 1.65
C LYS A 79 2.96 -12.32 0.90
N LYS A 80 2.76 -11.97 -0.36
CA LYS A 80 3.72 -11.27 -1.22
C LYS A 80 3.39 -9.78 -1.28
N TYR A 81 4.41 -8.95 -1.14
CA TYR A 81 4.28 -7.49 -1.11
C TYR A 81 5.37 -6.84 -1.94
N THR A 82 5.02 -5.86 -2.75
CA THR A 82 6.00 -4.96 -3.36
C THR A 82 6.15 -3.72 -2.49
N VAL A 83 7.38 -3.34 -2.15
CA VAL A 83 7.72 -2.15 -1.39
C VAL A 83 8.47 -1.17 -2.28
N LYS A 84 8.03 0.09 -2.29
CA LYS A 84 8.69 1.23 -2.94
C LYS A 84 9.30 2.14 -1.89
N TYR A 85 10.51 2.59 -2.13
CA TYR A 85 11.23 3.48 -1.23
C TYR A 85 12.32 4.26 -1.95
N LYS A 86 12.90 5.28 -1.31
CA LYS A 86 13.89 6.15 -1.94
C LYS A 86 15.08 6.36 -1.01
N VAL A 87 16.25 5.84 -1.37
CA VAL A 87 17.50 6.06 -0.63
C VAL A 87 18.55 6.65 -1.56
N GLN A 88 19.31 7.63 -1.06
CA GLN A 88 20.36 8.32 -1.81
C GLN A 88 19.96 8.87 -3.18
N GLY A 89 18.73 9.36 -3.31
CA GLY A 89 18.22 9.89 -4.59
C GLY A 89 17.63 8.84 -5.53
N TYR A 90 17.91 7.55 -5.32
CA TYR A 90 17.42 6.44 -6.15
C TYR A 90 16.08 5.90 -5.67
N HIS A 91 15.22 5.54 -6.62
CA HIS A 91 13.90 4.98 -6.37
C HIS A 91 13.94 3.45 -6.52
N TYR A 92 13.68 2.74 -5.42
CA TYR A 92 13.67 1.28 -5.39
C TYR A 92 12.24 0.75 -5.40
N LYS A 93 12.05 -0.42 -6.00
CA LYS A 93 10.80 -1.17 -6.04
C LYS A 93 11.11 -2.66 -5.95
N GLU A 94 10.97 -3.21 -4.76
CA GLU A 94 11.37 -4.59 -4.46
C GLU A 94 10.16 -5.43 -4.03
N THR A 95 10.15 -6.70 -4.41
CA THR A 95 9.11 -7.64 -3.98
C THR A 95 9.68 -8.59 -2.93
N PHE A 96 8.96 -8.71 -1.81
CA PHE A 96 9.28 -9.61 -0.73
C PHE A 96 8.11 -10.56 -0.49
N THR A 97 8.42 -11.79 -0.08
CA THR A 97 7.42 -12.77 0.34
C THR A 97 7.64 -13.10 1.80
N TYR A 98 6.62 -12.90 2.63
CA TYR A 98 6.67 -13.32 4.03
C TYR A 98 6.45 -14.82 4.12
N VAL A 99 7.39 -15.52 4.76
CA VAL A 99 7.32 -16.96 4.97
C VAL A 99 6.71 -17.21 6.35
N ASP A 100 7.36 -16.70 7.39
CA ASP A 100 6.97 -16.81 8.78
C ASP A 100 7.53 -15.64 9.63
N SER A 101 7.29 -15.65 10.94
CA SER A 101 7.66 -14.57 11.86
C SER A 101 9.15 -14.29 11.97
N HIS A 102 10.00 -15.19 11.49
CA HIS A 102 11.45 -15.09 11.52
C HIS A 102 12.07 -15.10 10.13
N LYS A 103 11.30 -15.36 9.06
CA LYS A 103 11.83 -15.53 7.70
C LYS A 103 11.06 -14.76 6.64
N LEU A 104 11.81 -14.06 5.79
CA LEU A 104 11.31 -13.28 4.66
C LEU A 104 12.16 -13.59 3.42
N LYS A 105 11.53 -13.85 2.27
CA LYS A 105 12.23 -14.08 1.01
C LYS A 105 12.35 -12.76 0.26
N GLY A 106 13.59 -12.27 0.13
CA GLY A 106 13.96 -11.10 -0.67
C GLY A 106 14.47 -11.49 -2.05
N HIS A 107 15.26 -10.63 -2.69
CA HIS A 107 15.85 -10.75 -4.03
C HIS A 107 16.66 -12.05 -4.28
N GLY A 108 15.99 -13.21 -4.34
CA GLY A 108 16.62 -14.52 -4.52
C GLY A 108 17.20 -15.16 -3.25
N PHE A 109 17.32 -14.43 -2.14
CA PHE A 109 17.86 -14.91 -0.86
C PHE A 109 16.84 -14.83 0.28
N ASN A 110 17.12 -15.56 1.36
CA ASN A 110 16.32 -15.54 2.58
C ASN A 110 16.91 -14.55 3.59
N LEU A 111 16.03 -13.75 4.17
CA LEU A 111 16.31 -12.84 5.26
C LEU A 111 15.74 -13.42 6.56
N THR A 112 16.49 -13.29 7.65
CA THR A 112 16.06 -13.70 9.00
C THR A 112 15.96 -12.50 9.92
N ARG A 113 15.02 -12.51 10.87
CA ARG A 113 14.81 -11.37 11.77
C ARG A 113 15.96 -11.14 12.76
#